data_AF-A0AA95MG01-F1
#
_entry.id   AF-A0AA95MG01-F1
#
_cell.length_a   1.000
_cell.length_b   1.000
_cell.length_c   1.000
_cell.angle_alpha   90.00
_cell.angle_beta   90.00
_cell.angle_gamma   90.00
#
_symmetry.space_group_name_H-M   'P 1'
#
loop_
_entity.id
_entity.type
_entity.pdbx_description
1 polymer ?
#
loop_
_entity_poly.entity_id
_entity_poly.type
_entity_poly.pdbx_seq_one_letter_code
_entity_poly.pdbx_strand_id
1 'polypeptide(L)' 'MDNKKANPKKEIAGSFYHPSYYQEKDTLSSGLATTHEQVSDTFTEGEIGAVIDDANGKDIPIPQKGYE' A
#
# COMPACT_ATOMS: atom_id res chain seq x y z
N MET A 1 -8.18 -29.56 8.50
CA MET A 1 -7.87 -28.29 9.17
C MET A 1 -8.87 -27.28 8.65
N ASP A 2 -9.86 -26.97 9.47
CA ASP A 2 -10.92 -26.05 9.10
C ASP A 2 -10.33 -24.65 8.96
N ASN A 3 -10.28 -24.13 7.73
CA ASN A 3 -9.98 -22.73 7.47
C ASN A 3 -11.10 -21.91 8.12
N LYS A 4 -10.89 -21.53 9.38
CA LYS A 4 -11.69 -20.52 10.09
C LYS A 4 -11.62 -19.27 9.20
N LYS A 5 -12.70 -19.03 8.44
CA LYS A 5 -12.84 -17.83 7.62
C LYS A 5 -12.48 -16.64 8.50
N ALA A 6 -11.42 -15.94 8.11
CA ALA A 6 -11.01 -14.74 8.80
C ALA A 6 -12.19 -13.77 8.76
N ASN A 7 -12.73 -13.52 9.95
CA ASN A 7 -13.59 -12.41 10.33
C ASN A 7 -15.10 -12.49 9.97
N PRO A 8 -15.99 -12.70 10.96
CA PRO A 8 -17.44 -12.63 10.79
C PRO A 8 -18.00 -11.19 10.68
N LYS A 9 -17.18 -10.14 10.78
CA LYS A 9 -17.54 -8.75 10.45
C LYS A 9 -16.34 -8.04 9.80
N LYS A 10 -16.47 -7.67 8.53
CA LYS A 10 -15.45 -6.96 7.74
C LYS A 10 -15.48 -5.46 8.05
N GLU A 11 -15.03 -5.09 9.24
CA GLU A 11 -14.86 -3.68 9.64
C GLU A 11 -13.39 -3.29 9.46
N ILE A 12 -13.13 -2.06 9.03
CA ILE A 12 -11.76 -1.55 8.88
C ILE A 12 -11.10 -1.38 10.25
N ALA A 13 -11.87 -0.90 11.22
CA ALA A 13 -11.38 -0.71 12.58
C ALA A 13 -10.99 -2.05 13.23
N GLY A 14 -9.75 -2.14 13.70
CA GLY A 14 -9.23 -3.34 14.37
C GLY A 14 -8.88 -4.50 13.44
N SER A 15 -8.99 -4.33 12.11
CA SER A 15 -8.49 -5.30 11.13
C SER A 15 -7.00 -5.09 10.88
N PHE A 16 -6.28 -6.20 10.69
CA PHE A 16 -4.85 -6.21 10.35
C PHE A 16 -4.63 -7.09 9.12
N TYR A 17 -3.54 -6.82 8.41
CA TYR A 17 -3.12 -7.67 7.30
C TYR A 17 -2.90 -9.13 7.74
N HIS A 18 -3.28 -10.07 6.88
CA HIS A 18 -2.97 -11.49 7.02
C HIS A 18 -2.50 -12.04 5.66
N PRO A 19 -1.49 -12.92 5.59
CA PRO A 19 -0.95 -13.44 4.33
C PRO A 19 -1.96 -14.09 3.39
N SER A 20 -3.03 -14.69 3.92
CA SER A 20 -4.09 -15.28 3.09
C SER A 20 -4.89 -14.26 2.28
N TYR A 21 -4.82 -12.97 2.62
CA TYR A 21 -5.63 -11.92 1.99
C TYR A 21 -5.27 -11.67 0.52
N TYR A 22 -4.06 -12.04 0.08
CA TYR A 22 -3.71 -12.04 -1.34
C TYR A 22 -4.59 -12.97 -2.19
N GLN A 23 -5.27 -13.95 -1.58
CA GLN A 23 -6.15 -14.91 -2.26
C GLN A 23 -7.63 -14.57 -2.10
N GLU A 24 -7.96 -13.61 -1.24
CA GLU A 24 -9.33 -13.20 -0.97
C GLU A 24 -9.84 -12.25 -2.06
N LYS A 25 -11.15 -12.29 -2.33
CA LYS A 25 -11.78 -11.50 -3.41
C LYS A 25 -12.54 -10.27 -2.93
N ASP A 26 -12.62 -10.05 -1.62
CA ASP A 26 -13.33 -8.92 -1.06
C ASP A 26 -12.44 -7.69 -0.92
N THR A 27 -13.07 -6.52 -1.03
CA THR A 27 -12.40 -5.21 -1.05
C THR A 27 -11.56 -4.93 0.19
N LEU A 28 -11.98 -5.37 1.38
CA LEU A 28 -11.24 -5.09 2.60
C LEU A 28 -9.95 -5.90 2.64
N SER A 29 -10.06 -7.22 2.42
CA SER A 29 -8.90 -8.11 2.38
C SER A 29 -7.93 -7.71 1.28
N SER A 30 -8.42 -7.45 0.06
CA SER A 30 -7.58 -7.04 -1.06
C SER A 30 -6.91 -5.69 -0.79
N GLY A 31 -7.63 -4.71 -0.25
CA GLY A 31 -7.06 -3.41 0.12
C GLY A 31 -5.95 -3.51 1.15
N LEU A 32 -6.14 -4.33 2.21
CA LEU A 32 -5.11 -4.56 3.23
C LEU A 32 -3.89 -5.29 2.66
N ALA A 33 -4.08 -6.22 1.73
CA ALA A 33 -2.98 -6.91 1.05
C ALA A 33 -2.18 -5.96 0.14
N THR A 34 -2.88 -5.12 -0.64
CA THR A 34 -2.27 -4.13 -1.53
C THR A 34 -1.43 -3.10 -0.77
N THR A 35 -1.92 -2.58 0.37
CA THR A 35 -1.12 -1.61 1.14
C THR A 35 0.08 -2.26 1.83
N HIS A 36 -0.04 -3.52 2.26
CA HIS A 36 1.11 -4.28 2.78
C HIS A 36 2.19 -4.48 1.72
N GLU A 37 1.81 -4.81 0.48
CA GLU A 37 2.71 -4.91 -0.67
C GLU A 37 3.39 -3.57 -0.95
N GLN A 38 2.64 -2.48 -1.10
CA GLN A 38 3.20 -1.13 -1.32
C GLN A 38 4.25 -0.72 -0.27
N VAL A 39 3.99 -1.00 1.01
CA VAL A 39 4.94 -0.72 2.09
C VAL A 39 6.19 -1.61 1.99
N SER A 40 6.01 -2.89 1.67
CA SER A 40 7.11 -3.84 1.54
C SER A 40 8.01 -3.52 0.34
N ASP A 41 7.40 -3.17 -0.79
CA ASP A 41 8.07 -2.74 -2.01
C ASP A 41 8.85 -1.46 -1.74
N THR A 42 8.22 -0.45 -1.13
CA THR A 42 8.90 0.80 -0.76
C THR A 42 10.09 0.55 0.18
N PHE A 43 9.96 -0.37 1.14
CA PHE A 43 11.04 -0.71 2.05
C PHE A 43 12.19 -1.44 1.37
N THR A 44 11.90 -2.32 0.40
CA THR A 44 12.88 -3.20 -0.25
C THR A 44 13.54 -2.54 -1.46
N GLU A 45 12.74 -1.87 -2.28
CA GLU A 45 13.14 -1.30 -3.57
C GLU A 45 13.33 0.22 -3.52
N GLY A 46 12.77 0.89 -2.50
CA GLY A 46 12.74 2.35 -2.40
C GLY A 46 11.50 2.97 -3.06
N GLU A 47 11.39 4.30 -2.99
CA GLU A 47 10.31 5.07 -3.63
C GLU A 47 10.77 5.68 -4.96
N ILE A 48 9.90 5.72 -5.96
CA ILE A 48 10.06 6.58 -7.13
C ILE A 48 9.58 7.99 -6.76
N GLY A 49 10.51 8.87 -6.42
CA GLY A 49 10.18 10.24 -6.04
C GLY A 49 9.55 11.03 -7.20
N ALA A 50 8.56 11.86 -6.88
CA ALA A 50 7.94 12.74 -7.87
C ALA A 50 8.92 13.84 -8.33
N VAL A 51 9.07 13.99 -9.64
CA VAL A 51 9.90 15.02 -10.28
C VAL A 51 9.07 15.85 -11.25
N ILE A 52 9.50 17.08 -11.48
CA ILE A 52 9.00 17.92 -12.57
C ILE A 52 10.01 17.86 -13.71
N ASP A 53 9.56 17.40 -14.88
CA ASP A 53 10.35 17.48 -16.11
C ASP A 53 10.42 18.95 -16.56
N ASP A 54 11.62 19.52 -16.62
CA ASP A 54 11.80 20.83 -17.24
C ASP A 54 11.77 20.71 -18.79
N ALA A 55 11.52 21.83 -19.48
CA ALA A 55 11.46 21.85 -20.95
C ALA A 55 12.80 21.49 -21.64
N ASN A 56 13.89 21.36 -20.86
CA ASN A 56 15.21 20.94 -21.30
C ASN A 56 15.51 19.46 -20.94
N GLY A 57 14.54 18.73 -20.40
CA GLY A 57 14.66 17.32 -20.02
C GLY A 57 15.40 17.07 -18.71
N LYS A 58 15.44 18.04 -17.79
CA LYS A 58 16.01 17.88 -16.45
C LYS A 58 14.92 17.64 -15.42
N ASP A 59 15.09 16.56 -14.66
CA ASP A 59 14.26 16.24 -13.50
C ASP A 59 14.52 17.22 -12.34
N ILE A 60 13.48 17.92 -11.91
CA ILE A 60 13.51 18.79 -10.73
C ILE A 60 12.78 18.07 -9.58
N PRO A 61 13.47 17.65 -8.51
CA PRO A 61 12.84 17.00 -7.37
C PRO A 61 11.81 17.91 -6.71
N ILE A 62 10.62 17.37 -6.43
CA ILE A 62 9.59 18.11 -5.68
C ILE A 62 9.97 18.10 -4.18
N PRO A 63 10.07 19.27 -3.52
CA PRO A 63 10.38 19.32 -2.10
C PRO A 63 9.28 18.64 -1.26
N GLN A 64 9.66 17.64 -0.47
CA GLN A 64 8.77 17.01 0.53
C GLN A 64 8.65 17.90 1.77
N LYS A 65 7.89 19.00 1.66
CA LYS A 65 7.60 19.91 2.78
C LYS A 65 6.11 19.85 3.13
N GLY A 66 5.80 19.80 4.42
CA GLY A 66 4.44 19.96 4.91
C GLY A 66 3.96 21.41 4.73
N TYR A 67 2.64 21.61 4.72
CA TYR A 67 2.04 22.92 4.92
C TYR A 67 1.95 23.16 6.44
N GLU A 68 2.60 24.21 6.94
CA GLU A 68 2.44 24.69 8.32
C GLU A 68 1.17 25.54 8.47
#